data_AF-A0A1W9ZKB8-F1
#
_entry.id   AF-A0A1W9ZKB8-F1
#
_cell.length_a   1.000
_cell.length_b   1.000
_cell.length_c   1.000
_cell.angle_alpha   90.00
_cell.angle_beta   90.00
_cell.angle_gamma   90.00
#
_symmetry.space_group_name_H-M   'P 1'
#
loop_
_entity.id
_entity.type
_entity.pdbx_description
1 polymer ?
#
loop_
_entity_poly.entity_id
_entity_poly.type
_entity_poly.pdbx_seq_one_letter_code
_entity_poly.pdbx_strand_id
1 'polypeptide(L)'
;MGTGGNGGAGGEGATTGGAGGAGGNAVFIGTGGNGGNGGFGPVIGKAGAAGSGGPLQPLYDIVNAPTQALLGRPLIGNGINGDPGSGHSGTAGGILLGNGGAGGSGPAGAAGGAGGAAGLMGTGGAGGAGGNASAGGTAGAGGLGGAGGYLSGSGGNGGGGGIATGPASGDGGLGGNGGAGGLFGAGGGGGAGGASNAAAAGMGGRGGNAGLLSGFVGAGGGDGGAGGTGGTAGGGVGGAGGNGGMLAGSGGAGGVGGFNLGAGVGSAGGAGGNAGALFGTGGSGGDGGAGGIGGIGGNGGAGGTGGYLFSGGGVGGTGGFGANGGGMGGAGGDALFLGNGGSGGAGGTSIGKGGGIGGAGGKGGQLLGTGGAGGAGGEGVTAGGEGGRGGDAVMIGDGGNGGNGGNGGTGAGGKGGAPGVLLGQPGNDGLA
;
A
#
# COMPACT_ATOMS: atom_id res chain seq x y z
N MET A 1 -8.01 28.91 3.48
CA MET A 1 -8.93 28.28 2.51
C MET A 1 -8.74 26.78 2.63
N GLY A 2 -9.78 25.97 2.71
CA GLY A 2 -9.63 24.52 2.79
C GLY A 2 -10.96 23.78 2.73
N THR A 3 -10.98 22.68 2.00
CA THR A 3 -12.03 21.66 2.08
C THR A 3 -11.66 20.80 3.27
N GLY A 4 -12.47 20.76 4.33
CA GLY A 4 -12.13 19.91 5.47
C GLY A 4 -11.86 18.48 5.00
N GLY A 5 -10.84 17.81 5.53
CA GLY A 5 -10.40 16.51 5.00
C GLY A 5 -11.55 15.50 4.90
N ASN A 6 -11.48 14.60 3.91
CA ASN A 6 -12.45 13.52 3.77
C ASN A 6 -12.27 12.50 4.90
N GLY A 7 -13.38 12.01 5.45
CA GLY A 7 -13.36 10.88 6.38
C GLY A 7 -13.00 9.56 5.69
N GLY A 8 -12.25 8.70 6.38
CA GLY A 8 -11.91 7.35 5.88
C GLY A 8 -13.14 6.43 5.76
N ALA A 9 -13.07 5.44 4.87
CA ALA A 9 -14.10 4.39 4.79
C ALA A 9 -14.11 3.54 6.07
N GLY A 10 -15.29 3.11 6.49
CA GLY A 10 -15.44 2.14 7.57
C GLY A 10 -14.93 0.76 7.16
N GLY A 11 -14.35 0.02 8.12
CA GLY A 11 -13.87 -1.35 7.87
C GLY A 11 -15.00 -2.35 7.67
N GLU A 12 -14.70 -3.47 7.02
CA GLU A 12 -15.67 -4.56 6.81
C GLU A 12 -16.00 -5.31 8.11
N GLY A 13 -17.24 -5.81 8.23
CA GLY A 13 -17.67 -6.55 9.42
C GLY A 13 -18.59 -7.74 9.10
N ALA A 14 -18.42 -8.84 9.84
CA ALA A 14 -19.22 -10.05 9.68
C ALA A 14 -20.69 -9.87 10.09
N THR A 15 -21.02 -8.84 10.87
CA THR A 15 -22.36 -8.55 11.39
C THR A 15 -22.80 -7.11 11.09
N THR A 16 -21.96 -6.14 11.42
CA THR A 16 -22.15 -4.72 11.12
C THR A 16 -20.86 -4.16 10.53
N GLY A 17 -20.95 -3.44 9.43
CA GLY A 17 -19.79 -2.70 8.90
C GLY A 17 -19.35 -1.58 9.84
N GLY A 18 -18.05 -1.28 9.83
CA GLY A 18 -17.46 -0.20 10.61
C GLY A 18 -18.01 1.18 10.22
N ALA A 19 -17.97 2.14 11.14
CA ALA A 19 -18.41 3.50 10.84
C ALA A 19 -17.39 4.23 9.94
N GLY A 20 -17.89 5.06 9.02
CA GLY A 20 -17.05 5.98 8.27
C GLY A 20 -16.51 7.12 9.15
N GLY A 21 -15.31 7.60 8.85
CA GLY A 21 -14.69 8.72 9.57
C GLY A 21 -15.42 10.05 9.36
N ALA A 22 -15.34 10.97 10.31
CA ALA A 22 -15.93 12.30 10.16
C ALA A 22 -15.13 13.16 9.15
N GLY A 23 -15.82 14.00 8.39
CA GLY A 23 -15.20 15.02 7.55
C GLY A 23 -14.78 16.24 8.37
N GLY A 24 -13.69 16.91 7.97
CA GLY A 24 -13.20 18.10 8.66
C GLY A 24 -14.12 19.32 8.50
N ASN A 25 -14.14 20.24 9.46
CA ASN A 25 -14.88 21.50 9.32
C ASN A 25 -14.10 22.50 8.44
N ALA A 26 -14.82 23.29 7.65
CA ALA A 26 -14.24 24.47 7.01
C ALA A 26 -14.16 25.63 8.02
N VAL A 27 -13.15 26.48 7.87
CA VAL A 27 -12.94 27.67 8.74
C VAL A 27 -13.55 28.91 8.09
N PHE A 28 -12.80 29.63 7.25
CA PHE A 28 -13.24 30.92 6.69
C PHE A 28 -13.69 30.82 5.22
N ILE A 29 -12.92 30.11 4.38
CA ILE A 29 -13.21 29.87 2.95
C ILE A 29 -13.07 28.36 2.68
N GLY A 30 -14.10 27.76 2.07
CA GLY A 30 -14.20 26.33 1.75
C GLY A 30 -15.49 25.66 2.24
N THR A 31 -15.72 24.43 1.78
CA THR A 31 -16.83 23.56 2.20
C THR A 31 -16.37 22.58 3.29
N GLY A 32 -17.27 22.22 4.21
CA GLY A 32 -17.00 21.15 5.16
C GLY A 32 -16.71 19.84 4.44
N GLY A 33 -15.79 19.04 4.96
CA GLY A 33 -15.38 17.77 4.39
C GLY A 33 -16.50 16.75 4.37
N ASN A 34 -16.45 15.82 3.42
CA ASN A 34 -17.39 14.71 3.41
C ASN A 34 -17.04 13.72 4.53
N GLY A 35 -18.06 13.23 5.23
CA GLY A 35 -17.89 12.03 6.05
C GLY A 35 -17.60 10.82 5.15
N GLY A 36 -16.82 9.87 5.66
CA GLY A 36 -16.57 8.61 4.97
C GLY A 36 -17.81 7.73 4.95
N ASN A 37 -17.90 6.82 3.98
CA ASN A 37 -18.96 5.82 3.95
C ASN A 37 -18.71 4.74 5.01
N GLY A 38 -19.79 4.20 5.58
CA GLY A 38 -19.68 3.02 6.45
C GLY A 38 -19.26 1.79 5.66
N GLY A 39 -18.53 0.90 6.32
CA GLY A 39 -18.12 -0.38 5.75
C GLY A 39 -19.31 -1.30 5.49
N PHE A 40 -19.09 -2.35 4.70
CA PHE A 40 -20.12 -3.32 4.39
C PHE A 40 -20.19 -4.44 5.46
N GLY A 41 -21.35 -5.07 5.53
CA GLY A 41 -21.77 -6.07 6.51
C GLY A 41 -23.27 -6.34 6.37
N PRO A 42 -23.83 -7.39 7.00
CA PRO A 42 -25.28 -7.63 6.99
C PRO A 42 -26.10 -6.39 7.39
N VAL A 43 -25.56 -5.59 8.32
CA VAL A 43 -25.98 -4.21 8.55
C VAL A 43 -24.86 -3.27 8.08
N ILE A 44 -25.20 -2.33 7.18
CA ILE A 44 -24.24 -1.34 6.68
C ILE A 44 -23.79 -0.42 7.83
N GLY A 45 -22.49 -0.15 7.90
CA GLY A 45 -21.93 0.78 8.88
C GLY A 45 -22.48 2.19 8.72
N LYS A 46 -22.50 2.96 9.81
CA LYS A 46 -22.96 4.35 9.75
C LYS A 46 -21.98 5.19 8.92
N ALA A 47 -22.50 6.03 8.02
CA ALA A 47 -21.70 7.07 7.39
C ALA A 47 -21.16 8.06 8.43
N GLY A 48 -19.93 8.53 8.21
CA GLY A 48 -19.34 9.60 9.00
C GLY A 48 -20.12 10.91 8.84
N ALA A 49 -20.09 11.76 9.86
CA ALA A 49 -20.68 13.09 9.76
C ALA A 49 -19.87 13.93 8.77
N ALA A 50 -20.55 14.68 7.89
CA ALA A 50 -19.91 15.74 7.14
C ALA A 50 -19.50 16.88 8.08
N GLY A 51 -18.40 17.55 7.76
CA GLY A 51 -17.98 18.74 8.49
C GLY A 51 -18.91 19.93 8.22
N SER A 52 -18.91 20.91 9.12
CA SER A 52 -19.66 22.15 8.91
C SER A 52 -19.05 22.98 7.78
N GLY A 53 -19.90 23.53 6.91
CA GLY A 53 -19.51 24.57 5.97
C GLY A 53 -19.09 25.87 6.67
N GLY A 54 -18.28 26.68 5.99
CA GLY A 54 -17.92 28.01 6.49
C GLY A 54 -19.07 29.03 6.38
N PRO A 55 -18.93 30.22 6.97
CA PRO A 55 -19.98 31.25 6.99
C PRO A 55 -20.39 31.79 5.61
N LEU A 56 -19.66 31.42 4.55
CA LEU A 56 -19.88 31.89 3.18
C LEU A 56 -20.72 30.93 2.31
N GLN A 57 -21.32 29.89 2.88
CA GLN A 57 -22.08 28.88 2.11
C GLN A 57 -23.14 29.46 1.14
N PRO A 58 -23.97 30.46 1.52
CA PRO A 58 -24.95 31.06 0.62
C PRO A 58 -24.34 31.78 -0.60
N LEU A 59 -23.10 32.27 -0.47
CA LEU A 59 -22.39 32.91 -1.57
C LEU A 59 -21.90 31.89 -2.61
N TYR A 60 -21.58 30.66 -2.19
CA TYR A 60 -21.16 29.62 -3.12
C TYR A 60 -22.29 29.22 -4.08
N ASP A 61 -23.54 29.20 -3.65
CA ASP A 61 -24.68 28.88 -4.52
C ASP A 61 -24.83 29.88 -5.67
N ILE A 62 -24.64 31.17 -5.38
CA ILE A 62 -24.65 32.25 -6.38
C ILE A 62 -23.48 32.09 -7.36
N VAL A 63 -22.28 31.83 -6.85
CA VAL A 63 -21.06 31.68 -7.66
C VAL A 63 -21.09 30.40 -8.50
N ASN A 64 -21.72 29.33 -8.00
CA ASN A 64 -21.84 28.05 -8.69
C ASN A 64 -22.90 28.05 -9.78
N ALA A 65 -23.93 28.89 -9.71
CA ALA A 65 -25.07 28.84 -10.63
C ALA A 65 -24.68 28.87 -12.13
N PRO A 66 -23.76 29.75 -12.59
CA PRO A 66 -23.36 29.76 -13.99
C PRO A 66 -22.65 28.48 -14.43
N THR A 67 -21.72 27.95 -13.63
CA THR A 67 -20.97 26.74 -13.99
C THR A 67 -21.82 25.49 -13.86
N GLN A 68 -22.74 25.46 -12.89
CA GLN A 68 -23.71 24.39 -12.74
C GLN A 68 -24.65 24.33 -13.96
N ALA A 69 -25.08 25.49 -14.47
CA ALA A 69 -25.92 25.56 -15.67
C ALA A 69 -25.17 25.18 -16.96
N LEU A 70 -23.91 25.60 -17.10
CA LEU A 70 -23.13 25.39 -18.33
C LEU A 70 -22.42 24.04 -18.40
N LEU A 71 -21.94 23.54 -17.27
CA LEU A 71 -21.01 22.39 -17.20
C LEU A 71 -21.55 21.24 -16.33
N GLY A 72 -22.72 21.42 -15.70
CA GLY A 72 -23.28 20.44 -14.75
C GLY A 72 -22.41 20.24 -13.50
N ARG A 73 -21.49 21.17 -13.22
CA ARG A 73 -20.48 21.06 -12.15
C ARG A 73 -20.29 22.39 -11.42
N PRO A 74 -20.25 22.38 -10.08
CA PRO A 74 -20.02 23.60 -9.32
C PRO A 74 -18.57 24.08 -9.51
N LEU A 75 -18.34 25.37 -9.33
CA LEU A 75 -17.01 25.95 -9.29
C LEU A 75 -16.33 25.61 -7.96
N ILE A 76 -17.10 25.70 -6.87
CA ILE A 76 -16.69 25.44 -5.49
C ILE A 76 -17.68 24.47 -4.86
N GLY A 77 -17.21 23.31 -4.42
CA GLY A 77 -18.03 22.33 -3.71
C GLY A 77 -17.40 20.95 -3.71
N ASN A 78 -17.62 20.17 -2.66
CA ASN A 78 -17.21 18.77 -2.69
C ASN A 78 -18.13 17.96 -3.61
N GLY A 79 -17.60 16.85 -4.12
CA GLY A 79 -18.39 15.84 -4.80
C GLY A 79 -19.36 15.17 -3.83
N ILE A 80 -20.44 14.64 -4.37
CA ILE A 80 -21.45 13.88 -3.63
C ILE A 80 -20.93 12.44 -3.48
N ASN A 81 -21.02 11.89 -2.27
CA ASN A 81 -20.67 10.49 -2.05
C ASN A 81 -21.66 9.57 -2.77
N GLY A 82 -21.18 8.44 -3.29
CA GLY A 82 -22.04 7.36 -3.72
C GLY A 82 -22.77 6.74 -2.53
N ASP A 83 -24.02 6.33 -2.75
CA ASP A 83 -24.85 5.75 -1.69
C ASP A 83 -24.25 4.44 -1.16
N PRO A 84 -24.21 4.22 0.16
CA PRO A 84 -23.76 2.94 0.72
C PRO A 84 -24.58 1.75 0.20
N GLY A 85 -23.91 0.64 -0.10
CA GLY A 85 -24.54 -0.59 -0.64
C GLY A 85 -25.01 -0.51 -2.09
N SER A 86 -24.74 0.59 -2.81
CA SER A 86 -25.12 0.75 -4.21
C SER A 86 -24.00 0.42 -5.21
N GLY A 87 -22.74 0.48 -4.79
CA GLY A 87 -21.58 0.45 -5.68
C GLY A 87 -21.45 1.69 -6.57
N HIS A 88 -22.27 2.72 -6.38
CA HIS A 88 -22.19 3.94 -7.18
C HIS A 88 -20.92 4.73 -6.86
N SER A 89 -20.33 5.30 -7.91
CA SER A 89 -19.15 6.14 -7.76
C SER A 89 -19.49 7.47 -7.08
N GLY A 90 -18.55 8.00 -6.30
CA GLY A 90 -18.63 9.37 -5.84
C GLY A 90 -18.47 10.35 -7.00
N THR A 91 -19.18 11.47 -6.97
CA THR A 91 -19.07 12.48 -8.03
C THR A 91 -17.77 13.26 -7.89
N ALA A 92 -17.33 13.87 -8.99
CA ALA A 92 -16.20 14.79 -8.95
C ALA A 92 -16.50 16.00 -8.06
N GLY A 93 -15.45 16.55 -7.45
CA GLY A 93 -15.48 17.85 -6.80
C GLY A 93 -15.66 19.00 -7.78
N GLY A 94 -15.89 20.19 -7.23
CA GLY A 94 -16.00 21.44 -7.97
C GLY A 94 -14.74 21.75 -8.75
N ILE A 95 -14.87 22.55 -9.82
CA ILE A 95 -13.80 22.79 -10.79
C ILE A 95 -12.56 23.42 -10.14
N LEU A 96 -12.73 24.41 -9.24
CA LEU A 96 -11.61 25.12 -8.62
C LEU A 96 -11.28 24.60 -7.23
N LEU A 97 -12.30 24.41 -6.40
CA LEU A 97 -12.13 23.95 -5.03
C LEU A 97 -13.19 22.90 -4.70
N GLY A 98 -12.73 21.70 -4.34
CA GLY A 98 -13.63 20.62 -3.99
C GLY A 98 -12.92 19.29 -3.87
N ASN A 99 -13.16 18.61 -2.77
CA ASN A 99 -12.78 17.21 -2.65
C ASN A 99 -13.69 16.37 -3.55
N GLY A 100 -13.17 15.25 -4.05
CA GLY A 100 -14.02 14.24 -4.67
C GLY A 100 -14.92 13.54 -3.64
N GLY A 101 -16.11 13.11 -4.08
CA GLY A 101 -17.02 12.32 -3.26
C GLY A 101 -16.49 10.90 -3.04
N ALA A 102 -16.75 10.30 -1.88
CA ALA A 102 -16.40 8.91 -1.64
C ALA A 102 -17.27 7.96 -2.49
N GLY A 103 -16.71 6.84 -2.95
CA GLY A 103 -17.48 5.78 -3.61
C GLY A 103 -18.38 5.04 -2.63
N GLY A 104 -19.59 4.70 -3.06
CA GLY A 104 -20.52 3.87 -2.30
C GLY A 104 -20.01 2.44 -2.18
N SER A 105 -20.21 1.80 -1.02
CA SER A 105 -19.93 0.36 -0.89
C SER A 105 -20.80 -0.45 -1.86
N GLY A 106 -20.29 -1.58 -2.37
CA GLY A 106 -21.02 -2.44 -3.28
C GLY A 106 -22.13 -3.24 -2.57
N PRO A 107 -23.26 -3.56 -3.24
CA PRO A 107 -24.18 -4.57 -2.74
C PRO A 107 -23.50 -5.95 -2.76
N ALA A 108 -24.13 -6.96 -2.15
CA ALA A 108 -23.55 -8.29 -2.03
C ALA A 108 -22.96 -8.82 -3.35
N GLY A 109 -21.68 -9.21 -3.33
CA GLY A 109 -20.91 -9.71 -4.48
C GLY A 109 -20.54 -8.68 -5.55
N ALA A 110 -21.02 -7.44 -5.46
CA ALA A 110 -20.75 -6.39 -6.43
C ALA A 110 -19.63 -5.45 -5.98
N ALA A 111 -18.95 -4.84 -6.95
CA ALA A 111 -17.84 -3.94 -6.66
C ALA A 111 -18.28 -2.66 -5.92
N GLY A 112 -17.36 -2.12 -5.13
CA GLY A 112 -17.50 -0.77 -4.58
C GLY A 112 -17.31 0.29 -5.65
N GLY A 113 -17.98 1.43 -5.48
CA GLY A 113 -17.89 2.56 -6.39
C GLY A 113 -16.52 3.23 -6.33
N ALA A 114 -16.08 3.82 -7.45
CA ALA A 114 -14.87 4.62 -7.45
C ALA A 114 -15.07 5.91 -6.63
N GLY A 115 -14.01 6.37 -6.00
CA GLY A 115 -13.95 7.72 -5.45
C GLY A 115 -13.92 8.76 -6.56
N GLY A 116 -14.62 9.87 -6.36
CA GLY A 116 -14.62 10.99 -7.29
C GLY A 116 -13.25 11.69 -7.33
N ALA A 117 -12.88 12.24 -8.48
CA ALA A 117 -11.71 13.11 -8.58
C ALA A 117 -11.98 14.49 -7.95
N ALA A 118 -10.96 15.12 -7.40
CA ALA A 118 -10.99 16.54 -7.07
C ALA A 118 -10.82 17.43 -8.32
N GLY A 119 -11.06 18.73 -8.18
CA GLY A 119 -10.86 19.74 -9.23
C GLY A 119 -9.43 20.26 -9.31
N LEU A 120 -9.25 21.58 -9.34
CA LEU A 120 -7.93 22.21 -9.29
C LEU A 120 -7.27 22.05 -7.91
N MET A 121 -8.04 22.26 -6.84
CA MET A 121 -7.61 22.02 -5.46
C MET A 121 -8.63 21.14 -4.74
N GLY A 122 -8.12 20.16 -3.99
CA GLY A 122 -8.93 19.26 -3.17
C GLY A 122 -8.36 17.84 -3.16
N THR A 123 -8.76 17.03 -2.20
CA THR A 123 -8.34 15.63 -2.12
C THR A 123 -9.28 14.74 -2.91
N GLY A 124 -8.75 13.68 -3.52
CA GLY A 124 -9.57 12.66 -4.15
C GLY A 124 -10.51 11.97 -3.15
N GLY A 125 -11.66 11.52 -3.64
CA GLY A 125 -12.60 10.71 -2.88
C GLY A 125 -12.03 9.32 -2.61
N ALA A 126 -12.31 8.74 -1.44
CA ALA A 126 -11.97 7.35 -1.18
C ALA A 126 -12.82 6.41 -2.06
N GLY A 127 -12.26 5.28 -2.47
CA GLY A 127 -13.01 4.20 -3.11
C GLY A 127 -13.96 3.52 -2.12
N GLY A 128 -15.13 3.08 -2.60
CA GLY A 128 -16.08 2.31 -1.82
C GLY A 128 -15.61 0.88 -1.60
N ALA A 129 -15.96 0.26 -0.48
CA ALA A 129 -15.64 -1.14 -0.25
C ALA A 129 -16.44 -2.07 -1.19
N GLY A 130 -15.86 -3.20 -1.56
CA GLY A 130 -16.55 -4.24 -2.31
C GLY A 130 -17.56 -4.98 -1.45
N GLY A 131 -18.69 -5.37 -2.03
CA GLY A 131 -19.74 -6.06 -1.30
C GLY A 131 -19.39 -7.52 -1.00
N ASN A 132 -19.69 -7.96 0.22
CA ASN A 132 -19.42 -9.34 0.65
C ASN A 132 -20.27 -10.33 -0.16
N ALA A 133 -19.76 -11.54 -0.36
CA ALA A 133 -20.50 -12.63 -0.98
C ALA A 133 -20.74 -13.78 0.00
N SER A 134 -21.93 -14.37 -0.12
CA SER A 134 -22.34 -15.58 0.60
C SER A 134 -22.74 -16.67 -0.40
N ALA A 135 -22.77 -17.93 0.05
CA ALA A 135 -23.31 -19.08 -0.71
C ALA A 135 -22.62 -19.36 -2.07
N GLY A 136 -21.32 -19.11 -2.16
CA GLY A 136 -20.50 -19.46 -3.32
C GLY A 136 -20.33 -18.40 -4.39
N GLY A 137 -20.83 -17.19 -4.15
CA GLY A 137 -20.48 -16.02 -4.95
C GLY A 137 -19.03 -15.57 -4.70
N THR A 138 -18.42 -14.97 -5.72
CA THR A 138 -17.19 -14.17 -5.58
C THR A 138 -17.55 -12.82 -4.97
N ALA A 139 -16.75 -12.34 -4.02
CA ALA A 139 -16.99 -11.05 -3.38
C ALA A 139 -16.54 -9.89 -4.29
N GLY A 140 -17.19 -8.73 -4.11
CA GLY A 140 -16.94 -7.57 -4.95
C GLY A 140 -15.55 -6.98 -4.72
N ALA A 141 -14.92 -6.47 -5.77
CA ALA A 141 -13.69 -5.69 -5.62
C ALA A 141 -13.96 -4.33 -4.95
N GLY A 142 -12.97 -3.82 -4.24
CA GLY A 142 -12.96 -2.45 -3.75
C GLY A 142 -12.85 -1.44 -4.89
N GLY A 143 -13.52 -0.31 -4.75
CA GLY A 143 -13.49 0.79 -5.70
C GLY A 143 -12.14 1.50 -5.71
N LEU A 144 -11.79 2.08 -6.86
CA LEU A 144 -10.56 2.87 -6.99
C LEU A 144 -10.65 4.16 -6.18
N GLY A 145 -9.54 4.62 -5.62
CA GLY A 145 -9.42 5.95 -5.05
C GLY A 145 -9.42 7.03 -6.13
N GLY A 146 -10.10 8.15 -5.89
CA GLY A 146 -10.17 9.28 -6.80
C GLY A 146 -8.85 10.05 -6.87
N ALA A 147 -8.59 10.72 -8.00
CA ALA A 147 -7.41 11.56 -8.13
C ALA A 147 -7.50 12.82 -7.24
N GLY A 148 -6.36 13.23 -6.68
CA GLY A 148 -6.19 14.52 -6.04
C GLY A 148 -6.29 15.68 -7.03
N GLY A 149 -6.50 16.89 -6.52
CA GLY A 149 -6.73 18.06 -7.35
C GLY A 149 -5.49 18.46 -8.14
N TYR A 150 -5.65 18.92 -9.37
CA TYR A 150 -4.53 19.12 -10.31
C TYR A 150 -3.33 19.86 -9.72
N LEU A 151 -3.56 20.91 -8.93
CA LEU A 151 -2.50 21.68 -8.29
C LEU A 151 -2.13 21.10 -6.92
N SER A 152 -3.13 20.86 -6.07
CA SER A 152 -2.92 20.40 -4.70
C SER A 152 -4.01 19.46 -4.24
N GLY A 153 -3.58 18.45 -3.49
CA GLY A 153 -4.42 17.48 -2.82
C GLY A 153 -3.96 16.06 -3.08
N SER A 154 -4.03 15.23 -2.05
CA SER A 154 -3.69 13.82 -2.16
C SER A 154 -4.72 13.04 -2.97
N GLY A 155 -4.28 11.94 -3.57
CA GLY A 155 -5.18 10.93 -4.06
C GLY A 155 -6.03 10.34 -2.94
N GLY A 156 -7.23 9.89 -3.27
CA GLY A 156 -8.08 9.14 -2.35
C GLY A 156 -7.56 7.72 -2.16
N ASN A 157 -7.81 7.12 -1.00
CA ASN A 157 -7.47 5.71 -0.77
C ASN A 157 -8.37 4.80 -1.61
N GLY A 158 -7.85 3.65 -2.02
CA GLY A 158 -8.66 2.58 -2.60
C GLY A 158 -9.56 1.91 -1.56
N GLY A 159 -10.71 1.41 -2.00
CA GLY A 159 -11.65 0.67 -1.16
C GLY A 159 -11.16 -0.74 -0.86
N GLY A 160 -11.53 -1.28 0.30
CA GLY A 160 -11.26 -2.69 0.62
C GLY A 160 -12.07 -3.64 -0.27
N GLY A 161 -11.52 -4.80 -0.58
CA GLY A 161 -12.24 -5.87 -1.25
C GLY A 161 -13.24 -6.57 -0.32
N GLY A 162 -14.36 -7.02 -0.87
CA GLY A 162 -15.41 -7.71 -0.11
C GLY A 162 -14.96 -9.09 0.37
N ILE A 163 -15.55 -9.55 1.46
CA ILE A 163 -15.29 -10.86 2.07
C ILE A 163 -16.20 -11.92 1.43
N ALA A 164 -15.65 -13.06 1.06
CA ALA A 164 -16.42 -14.24 0.64
C ALA A 164 -16.54 -15.24 1.80
N THR A 165 -17.77 -15.59 2.17
CA THR A 165 -18.07 -16.55 3.26
C THR A 165 -18.98 -17.70 2.81
N GLY A 166 -18.72 -18.92 3.30
CA GLY A 166 -19.59 -20.10 3.10
C GLY A 166 -18.85 -21.38 2.68
N PRO A 167 -19.50 -22.56 2.74
CA PRO A 167 -18.85 -23.86 2.51
C PRO A 167 -18.44 -24.12 1.05
N ALA A 168 -18.93 -23.30 0.12
CA ALA A 168 -18.55 -23.30 -1.29
C ALA A 168 -18.20 -21.88 -1.78
N SER A 169 -17.71 -21.00 -0.88
CA SER A 169 -17.46 -19.57 -1.15
C SER A 169 -16.59 -19.33 -2.38
N GLY A 170 -16.87 -18.28 -3.17
CA GLY A 170 -15.99 -17.81 -4.23
C GLY A 170 -14.81 -16.99 -3.70
N ASP A 171 -14.07 -16.36 -4.61
CA ASP A 171 -12.88 -15.60 -4.26
C ASP A 171 -13.22 -14.34 -3.44
N GLY A 172 -12.29 -13.95 -2.57
CA GLY A 172 -12.32 -12.66 -1.88
C GLY A 172 -12.10 -11.53 -2.89
N GLY A 173 -12.76 -10.40 -2.67
CA GLY A 173 -12.68 -9.26 -3.57
C GLY A 173 -11.30 -8.63 -3.58
N LEU A 174 -10.82 -8.17 -4.74
CA LEU A 174 -9.56 -7.42 -4.81
C LEU A 174 -9.67 -6.08 -4.07
N GLY A 175 -8.59 -5.61 -3.46
CA GLY A 175 -8.49 -4.25 -2.96
C GLY A 175 -8.40 -3.24 -4.11
N GLY A 176 -9.06 -2.10 -3.98
CA GLY A 176 -9.01 -1.01 -4.96
C GLY A 176 -7.66 -0.31 -4.92
N ASN A 177 -7.17 0.16 -6.07
CA ASN A 177 -5.94 0.96 -6.09
C ASN A 177 -6.18 2.35 -5.49
N GLY A 178 -5.17 2.91 -4.86
CA GLY A 178 -5.15 4.31 -4.44
C GLY A 178 -5.10 5.28 -5.63
N GLY A 179 -5.70 6.45 -5.46
CA GLY A 179 -5.70 7.51 -6.45
C GLY A 179 -4.36 8.22 -6.56
N ALA A 180 -4.05 8.79 -7.72
CA ALA A 180 -2.86 9.61 -7.90
C ALA A 180 -3.00 10.95 -7.17
N GLY A 181 -1.88 11.48 -6.64
CA GLY A 181 -1.80 12.83 -6.11
C GLY A 181 -1.86 13.92 -7.19
N GLY A 182 -2.30 15.12 -6.80
CA GLY A 182 -2.14 16.35 -7.57
C GLY A 182 -0.68 16.76 -7.76
N LEU A 183 -0.37 17.87 -8.43
CA LEU A 183 1.02 18.35 -8.65
C LEU A 183 1.87 18.34 -7.38
N PHE A 184 1.32 18.79 -6.23
CA PHE A 184 1.95 18.75 -4.91
C PHE A 184 1.38 17.67 -3.97
N GLY A 185 0.51 16.79 -4.47
CA GLY A 185 -0.23 15.82 -3.67
C GLY A 185 0.50 14.50 -3.44
N ALA A 186 0.26 13.87 -2.29
CA ALA A 186 0.64 12.48 -2.06
C ALA A 186 -0.25 11.52 -2.87
N GLY A 187 0.26 10.32 -3.15
CA GLY A 187 -0.58 9.23 -3.62
C GLY A 187 -1.53 8.72 -2.53
N GLY A 188 -2.69 8.23 -2.90
CA GLY A 188 -3.61 7.55 -1.97
C GLY A 188 -3.14 6.12 -1.67
N GLY A 189 -3.44 5.60 -0.49
CA GLY A 189 -3.13 4.20 -0.15
C GLY A 189 -3.99 3.20 -0.94
N GLY A 190 -3.45 2.02 -1.22
CA GLY A 190 -4.20 0.90 -1.77
C GLY A 190 -5.14 0.27 -0.74
N GLY A 191 -6.29 -0.21 -1.20
CA GLY A 191 -7.26 -0.92 -0.36
C GLY A 191 -6.79 -2.34 -0.04
N ALA A 192 -7.15 -2.86 1.12
CA ALA A 192 -6.87 -4.26 1.47
C ALA A 192 -7.69 -5.22 0.60
N GLY A 193 -7.14 -6.39 0.31
CA GLY A 193 -7.87 -7.49 -0.33
C GLY A 193 -8.85 -8.17 0.64
N GLY A 194 -9.96 -8.66 0.10
CA GLY A 194 -11.02 -9.32 0.85
C GLY A 194 -10.66 -10.76 1.23
N ALA A 195 -11.15 -11.21 2.38
CA ALA A 195 -10.92 -12.57 2.84
C ALA A 195 -11.79 -13.60 2.11
N SER A 196 -11.35 -14.86 2.06
CA SER A 196 -12.16 -16.01 1.63
C SER A 196 -11.89 -17.21 2.52
N ASN A 197 -12.92 -17.99 2.86
CA ASN A 197 -12.78 -19.18 3.70
C ASN A 197 -12.63 -20.49 2.91
N ALA A 198 -12.98 -20.53 1.62
CA ALA A 198 -12.85 -21.74 0.78
C ALA A 198 -12.07 -21.52 -0.54
N ALA A 199 -12.03 -20.30 -1.06
CA ALA A 199 -11.33 -19.98 -2.32
C ALA A 199 -10.19 -18.98 -2.11
N ALA A 200 -9.68 -18.38 -3.19
CA ALA A 200 -8.55 -17.48 -3.10
C ALA A 200 -9.00 -16.18 -2.42
N ALA A 201 -8.18 -15.63 -1.52
CA ALA A 201 -8.44 -14.30 -1.01
C ALA A 201 -8.01 -13.23 -2.02
N GLY A 202 -8.61 -12.05 -1.89
CA GLY A 202 -8.33 -10.94 -2.77
C GLY A 202 -6.93 -10.37 -2.54
N MET A 203 -6.28 -9.95 -3.62
CA MET A 203 -5.01 -9.23 -3.55
C MET A 203 -5.22 -7.82 -3.00
N GLY A 204 -4.20 -7.26 -2.36
CA GLY A 204 -4.18 -5.85 -1.98
C GLY A 204 -4.08 -4.93 -3.20
N GLY A 205 -4.72 -3.77 -3.13
CA GLY A 205 -4.65 -2.73 -4.14
C GLY A 205 -3.29 -2.03 -4.14
N ARG A 206 -2.87 -1.51 -5.29
CA ARG A 206 -1.63 -0.74 -5.36
C ARG A 206 -1.81 0.64 -4.72
N GLY A 207 -0.76 1.16 -4.13
CA GLY A 207 -0.68 2.57 -3.75
C GLY A 207 -0.67 3.48 -4.98
N GLY A 208 -1.23 4.67 -4.81
CA GLY A 208 -1.24 5.71 -5.83
C GLY A 208 0.12 6.38 -5.96
N ASN A 209 0.46 6.82 -7.17
CA ASN A 209 1.68 7.61 -7.37
C ASN A 209 1.50 9.03 -6.81
N ALA A 210 2.58 9.60 -6.30
CA ALA A 210 2.60 10.99 -5.87
C ALA A 210 2.62 11.96 -7.06
N GLY A 211 2.36 13.22 -6.76
CA GLY A 211 2.47 14.35 -7.66
C GLY A 211 3.87 14.62 -8.16
N LEU A 212 3.99 15.19 -9.36
CA LEU A 212 5.25 15.57 -9.99
C LEU A 212 6.19 16.39 -9.06
N LEU A 213 5.64 17.28 -8.23
CA LEU A 213 6.36 18.16 -7.30
C LEU A 213 6.08 17.84 -5.81
N SER A 214 5.48 16.69 -5.52
CA SER A 214 5.01 16.34 -4.16
C SER A 214 6.14 16.32 -3.13
N GLY A 215 7.34 15.88 -3.50
CA GLY A 215 8.47 15.80 -2.57
C GLY A 215 8.95 17.14 -2.04
N PHE A 216 8.70 18.25 -2.73
CA PHE A 216 9.04 19.59 -2.21
C PHE A 216 8.16 20.03 -1.04
N VAL A 217 7.02 19.36 -0.84
CA VAL A 217 6.13 19.55 0.30
C VAL A 217 6.12 18.33 1.24
N GLY A 218 7.09 17.41 1.08
CA GLY A 218 7.24 16.22 1.92
C GLY A 218 6.24 15.09 1.62
N ALA A 219 5.52 15.15 0.50
CA ALA A 219 4.57 14.12 0.11
C ALA A 219 5.20 13.03 -0.78
N GLY A 220 4.83 11.76 -0.52
CA GLY A 220 5.34 10.59 -1.21
C GLY A 220 4.25 9.76 -1.91
N GLY A 221 4.66 8.61 -2.44
CA GLY A 221 3.73 7.62 -2.99
C GLY A 221 2.86 7.03 -1.88
N GLY A 222 1.66 6.57 -2.24
CA GLY A 222 0.77 5.89 -1.31
C GLY A 222 1.24 4.46 -1.04
N ASP A 223 0.93 3.93 0.14
CA ASP A 223 1.28 2.55 0.48
C ASP A 223 0.39 1.55 -0.26
N GLY A 224 0.90 0.35 -0.51
CA GLY A 224 0.14 -0.78 -1.03
C GLY A 224 -0.80 -1.37 0.02
N GLY A 225 -1.95 -1.87 -0.41
CA GLY A 225 -2.90 -2.55 0.46
C GLY A 225 -2.44 -3.95 0.85
N ALA A 226 -2.82 -4.41 2.03
CA ALA A 226 -2.58 -5.79 2.45
C ALA A 226 -3.36 -6.79 1.58
N GLY A 227 -2.81 -7.98 1.37
CA GLY A 227 -3.56 -9.11 0.80
C GLY A 227 -4.58 -9.68 1.79
N GLY A 228 -5.68 -10.22 1.28
CA GLY A 228 -6.73 -10.83 2.10
C GLY A 228 -6.32 -12.17 2.70
N THR A 229 -6.95 -12.55 3.82
CA THR A 229 -6.74 -13.88 4.43
C THR A 229 -7.54 -14.93 3.68
N GLY A 230 -6.90 -16.00 3.21
CA GLY A 230 -7.51 -17.03 2.39
C GLY A 230 -7.61 -18.39 3.07
N GLY A 231 -8.59 -19.18 2.64
CA GLY A 231 -8.84 -20.55 3.07
C GLY A 231 -7.91 -21.54 2.38
N THR A 232 -8.48 -22.59 1.78
CA THR A 232 -7.73 -23.67 1.12
C THR A 232 -6.96 -23.26 -0.13
N ALA A 233 -7.34 -22.17 -0.81
CA ALA A 233 -6.77 -21.81 -2.11
C ALA A 233 -5.70 -20.70 -2.08
N GLY A 234 -5.37 -20.13 -0.91
CA GLY A 234 -4.35 -19.07 -0.82
C GLY A 234 -4.84 -17.75 -0.25
N GLY A 235 -3.98 -17.10 0.55
CA GLY A 235 -4.13 -15.68 0.85
C GLY A 235 -3.95 -14.79 -0.39
N GLY A 236 -4.31 -13.52 -0.32
CA GLY A 236 -4.01 -12.56 -1.37
C GLY A 236 -2.56 -12.06 -1.30
N VAL A 237 -1.96 -11.71 -2.43
CA VAL A 237 -0.67 -11.00 -2.40
C VAL A 237 -0.85 -9.56 -1.92
N GLY A 238 0.18 -8.99 -1.30
CA GLY A 238 0.22 -7.58 -0.96
C GLY A 238 0.30 -6.68 -2.20
N GLY A 239 -0.34 -5.52 -2.15
CA GLY A 239 -0.28 -4.52 -3.21
C GLY A 239 1.08 -3.82 -3.24
N ALA A 240 1.54 -3.42 -4.43
CA ALA A 240 2.76 -2.62 -4.53
C ALA A 240 2.54 -1.19 -3.99
N GLY A 241 3.57 -0.60 -3.39
CA GLY A 241 3.60 0.82 -3.06
C GLY A 241 3.61 1.71 -4.31
N GLY A 242 3.07 2.91 -4.19
CA GLY A 242 3.10 3.92 -5.24
C GLY A 242 4.45 4.63 -5.32
N ASN A 243 4.81 5.11 -6.50
CA ASN A 243 6.06 5.85 -6.68
C ASN A 243 5.97 7.26 -6.08
N GLY A 244 7.10 7.78 -5.61
CA GLY A 244 7.27 9.19 -5.23
C GLY A 244 7.13 10.13 -6.44
N GLY A 245 7.17 11.45 -6.17
CA GLY A 245 7.04 12.47 -7.21
C GLY A 245 8.24 12.47 -8.15
N MET A 246 8.07 12.84 -9.42
CA MET A 246 9.12 12.69 -10.45
C MET A 246 10.48 13.29 -10.05
N LEU A 247 10.49 14.46 -9.39
CA LEU A 247 11.74 15.13 -8.97
C LEU A 247 12.14 14.74 -7.56
N ALA A 248 11.18 14.65 -6.66
CA ALA A 248 11.41 14.37 -5.25
C ALA A 248 10.22 13.63 -4.63
N GLY A 249 10.47 12.88 -3.57
CA GLY A 249 9.47 12.24 -2.73
C GLY A 249 9.81 10.77 -2.50
N SER A 250 9.47 10.25 -1.32
CA SER A 250 9.65 8.83 -1.04
C SER A 250 8.66 7.98 -1.83
N GLY A 251 9.05 6.76 -2.16
CA GLY A 251 8.10 5.74 -2.56
C GLY A 251 7.25 5.28 -1.38
N GLY A 252 6.04 4.81 -1.65
CA GLY A 252 5.18 4.19 -0.65
C GLY A 252 5.63 2.77 -0.31
N ALA A 253 5.30 2.28 0.88
CA ALA A 253 5.57 0.91 1.27
C ALA A 253 4.74 -0.10 0.46
N GLY A 254 5.26 -1.30 0.25
CA GLY A 254 4.48 -2.43 -0.23
C GLY A 254 3.55 -2.98 0.86
N GLY A 255 2.40 -3.49 0.46
CA GLY A 255 1.46 -4.13 1.37
C GLY A 255 1.91 -5.53 1.79
N VAL A 256 1.52 -5.96 2.99
CA VAL A 256 1.80 -7.32 3.48
C VAL A 256 0.99 -8.37 2.71
N GLY A 257 1.60 -9.55 2.50
CA GLY A 257 0.92 -10.71 1.95
C GLY A 257 -0.11 -11.29 2.93
N GLY A 258 -1.18 -11.84 2.39
CA GLY A 258 -2.28 -12.43 3.14
C GLY A 258 -1.94 -13.80 3.75
N PHE A 259 -2.56 -14.08 4.90
CA PHE A 259 -2.45 -15.38 5.57
C PHE A 259 -3.18 -16.48 4.80
N ASN A 260 -2.61 -17.68 4.76
CA ASN A 260 -3.26 -18.88 4.22
C ASN A 260 -3.68 -19.81 5.38
N LEU A 261 -4.97 -20.11 5.51
CA LEU A 261 -5.48 -21.03 6.54
C LEU A 261 -5.32 -22.50 6.14
N GLY A 262 -5.20 -22.80 4.84
CA GLY A 262 -5.05 -24.15 4.31
C GLY A 262 -3.60 -24.65 4.24
N ALA A 263 -3.38 -25.83 3.66
CA ALA A 263 -2.04 -26.43 3.52
C ALA A 263 -1.17 -25.80 2.41
N GLY A 264 -1.49 -24.58 1.97
CA GLY A 264 -0.85 -23.91 0.86
C GLY A 264 0.28 -22.95 1.26
N VAL A 265 0.99 -22.45 0.25
CA VAL A 265 2.02 -21.42 0.42
C VAL A 265 1.35 -20.11 0.87
N GLY A 266 1.97 -19.40 1.81
CA GLY A 266 1.62 -18.05 2.19
C GLY A 266 1.85 -17.08 1.03
N SER A 267 1.17 -15.94 1.03
CA SER A 267 1.17 -15.07 -0.13
C SER A 267 2.30 -14.04 -0.09
N ALA A 268 2.82 -13.65 -1.24
CA ALA A 268 3.93 -12.70 -1.27
C ALA A 268 3.52 -11.30 -0.77
N GLY A 269 4.47 -10.60 -0.14
CA GLY A 269 4.36 -9.18 0.11
C GLY A 269 4.52 -8.36 -1.18
N GLY A 270 3.97 -7.15 -1.17
CA GLY A 270 4.06 -6.20 -2.28
C GLY A 270 5.43 -5.53 -2.34
N ALA A 271 5.89 -5.17 -3.54
CA ALA A 271 7.10 -4.35 -3.68
C ALA A 271 6.87 -2.93 -3.15
N GLY A 272 7.93 -2.32 -2.59
CA GLY A 272 7.94 -0.89 -2.29
C GLY A 272 7.97 -0.05 -3.57
N GLY A 273 7.41 1.15 -3.50
CA GLY A 273 7.46 2.12 -4.60
C GLY A 273 8.84 2.74 -4.74
N ASN A 274 9.19 3.17 -5.94
CA ASN A 274 10.45 3.90 -6.16
C ASN A 274 10.32 5.35 -5.68
N ALA A 275 11.43 5.93 -5.24
CA ALA A 275 11.51 7.34 -4.94
C ALA A 275 11.39 8.23 -6.19
N GLY A 276 11.33 9.54 -5.97
CA GLY A 276 11.55 10.53 -7.00
C GLY A 276 12.97 10.49 -7.58
N ALA A 277 13.13 11.01 -8.80
CA ALA A 277 14.38 10.89 -9.53
C ALA A 277 15.55 11.51 -8.76
N LEU A 278 15.43 12.71 -8.21
CA LEU A 278 16.57 13.37 -7.53
C LEU A 278 16.62 13.07 -6.05
N PHE A 279 15.51 13.20 -5.33
CA PHE A 279 15.48 13.09 -3.87
C PHE A 279 14.38 12.15 -3.37
N GLY A 280 14.66 11.44 -2.29
CA GLY A 280 13.69 10.60 -1.59
C GLY A 280 14.17 9.16 -1.49
N THR A 281 13.71 8.47 -0.45
CA THR A 281 14.04 7.05 -0.25
C THR A 281 13.05 6.16 -0.97
N GLY A 282 13.53 5.01 -1.44
CA GLY A 282 12.64 3.96 -1.91
C GLY A 282 11.71 3.49 -0.78
N GLY A 283 10.50 3.07 -1.12
CA GLY A 283 9.57 2.48 -0.18
C GLY A 283 10.02 1.09 0.28
N SER A 284 9.67 0.70 1.50
CA SER A 284 9.95 -0.66 1.97
C SER A 284 9.10 -1.69 1.22
N GLY A 285 9.64 -2.88 0.99
CA GLY A 285 8.83 -4.03 0.59
C GLY A 285 7.91 -4.48 1.72
N GLY A 286 6.76 -5.04 1.37
CA GLY A 286 5.84 -5.63 2.34
C GLY A 286 6.27 -7.03 2.76
N ASP A 287 5.94 -7.43 3.98
CA ASP A 287 6.25 -8.78 4.46
C ASP A 287 5.42 -9.85 3.72
N GLY A 288 5.97 -11.05 3.61
CA GLY A 288 5.25 -12.22 3.14
C GLY A 288 4.22 -12.70 4.16
N GLY A 289 3.08 -13.17 3.67
CA GLY A 289 2.03 -13.77 4.48
C GLY A 289 2.45 -15.14 5.02
N ALA A 290 1.97 -15.51 6.20
CA ALA A 290 2.27 -16.83 6.74
C ALA A 290 1.50 -17.94 5.99
N GLY A 291 2.16 -19.07 5.79
CA GLY A 291 1.57 -20.31 5.28
C GLY A 291 0.78 -21.03 6.36
N GLY A 292 -0.24 -21.78 5.97
CA GLY A 292 -1.09 -22.51 6.91
C GLY A 292 -0.51 -23.85 7.33
N ILE A 293 -1.39 -24.77 7.75
CA ILE A 293 -0.99 -26.06 8.33
C ILE A 293 -0.27 -26.91 7.27
N GLY A 294 1.04 -27.10 7.41
CA GLY A 294 1.86 -27.76 6.40
C GLY A 294 2.21 -26.89 5.18
N GLY A 295 1.92 -25.59 5.24
CA GLY A 295 2.27 -24.61 4.20
C GLY A 295 3.71 -24.08 4.31
N ILE A 296 4.20 -23.49 3.23
CA ILE A 296 5.45 -22.71 3.19
C ILE A 296 5.08 -21.23 3.39
N GLY A 297 5.91 -20.42 4.04
CA GLY A 297 5.66 -18.99 4.15
C GLY A 297 5.76 -18.25 2.81
N GLY A 298 5.04 -17.13 2.68
CA GLY A 298 5.13 -16.27 1.50
C GLY A 298 6.42 -15.46 1.48
N ASN A 299 6.90 -15.10 0.29
CA ASN A 299 8.11 -14.28 0.18
C ASN A 299 7.83 -12.82 0.56
N GLY A 300 8.81 -12.15 1.17
CA GLY A 300 8.80 -10.71 1.33
C GLY A 300 8.94 -9.98 -0.02
N GLY A 301 8.36 -8.79 -0.10
CA GLY A 301 8.46 -7.90 -1.25
C GLY A 301 9.81 -7.19 -1.33
N ALA A 302 10.24 -6.84 -2.54
CA ALA A 302 11.46 -6.04 -2.70
C ALA A 302 11.26 -4.59 -2.25
N GLY A 303 12.30 -3.96 -1.71
CA GLY A 303 12.35 -2.51 -1.48
C GLY A 303 12.46 -1.74 -2.79
N GLY A 304 11.91 -0.52 -2.82
CA GLY A 304 11.98 0.37 -3.99
C GLY A 304 13.35 1.04 -4.13
N THR A 305 13.65 1.54 -5.33
CA THR A 305 14.91 2.26 -5.57
C THR A 305 14.87 3.67 -4.98
N GLY A 306 16.01 4.15 -4.47
CA GLY A 306 16.19 5.54 -4.01
C GLY A 306 16.36 6.53 -5.16
N GLY A 307 16.31 7.83 -4.86
CA GLY A 307 16.67 8.90 -5.79
C GLY A 307 18.18 9.00 -6.07
N TYR A 308 18.56 9.86 -7.01
CA TYR A 308 19.95 10.09 -7.41
C TYR A 308 20.79 10.72 -6.29
N LEU A 309 20.27 11.67 -5.52
CA LEU A 309 21.04 12.52 -4.61
C LEU A 309 20.63 12.28 -3.16
N PHE A 310 21.60 11.91 -2.32
CA PHE A 310 21.48 11.72 -0.86
C PHE A 310 20.25 10.89 -0.46
N SER A 311 20.05 9.78 -1.16
CA SER A 311 18.81 9.02 -1.16
C SER A 311 19.09 7.53 -1.13
N GLY A 312 18.50 6.83 -0.15
CA GLY A 312 18.70 5.40 0.03
C GLY A 312 17.61 4.56 -0.64
N GLY A 313 17.97 3.32 -0.98
CA GLY A 313 16.98 2.32 -1.38
C GLY A 313 16.11 1.87 -0.21
N GLY A 314 14.91 1.38 -0.51
CA GLY A 314 13.99 0.86 0.49
C GLY A 314 14.43 -0.49 1.04
N VAL A 315 14.05 -0.81 2.28
CA VAL A 315 14.33 -2.14 2.85
C VAL A 315 13.45 -3.21 2.20
N GLY A 316 13.96 -4.42 2.05
CA GLY A 316 13.16 -5.58 1.64
C GLY A 316 12.25 -6.06 2.75
N GLY A 317 11.08 -6.59 2.40
CA GLY A 317 10.13 -7.17 3.35
C GLY A 317 10.60 -8.52 3.88
N THR A 318 10.18 -8.89 5.08
CA THR A 318 10.51 -10.20 5.67
C THR A 318 9.73 -11.33 5.00
N GLY A 319 10.30 -12.53 4.99
CA GLY A 319 9.60 -13.73 4.58
C GLY A 319 8.59 -14.18 5.64
N GLY A 320 7.46 -14.71 5.20
CA GLY A 320 6.40 -15.21 6.05
C GLY A 320 6.80 -16.50 6.78
N PHE A 321 6.15 -16.74 7.92
CA PHE A 321 6.24 -18.01 8.64
C PHE A 321 5.65 -19.16 7.81
N GLY A 322 6.19 -20.37 7.91
CA GLY A 322 5.53 -21.56 7.36
C GLY A 322 5.85 -22.85 8.10
N ALA A 323 4.86 -23.73 8.23
CA ALA A 323 5.04 -25.02 8.90
C ALA A 323 6.04 -25.93 8.16
N ASN A 324 6.08 -25.92 6.82
CA ASN A 324 6.94 -26.76 5.99
C ASN A 324 8.03 -25.98 5.25
N GLY A 325 8.27 -24.73 5.64
CA GLY A 325 9.34 -23.91 5.08
C GLY A 325 9.07 -22.44 5.33
N GLY A 326 10.12 -21.69 5.66
CA GLY A 326 10.01 -20.24 5.74
C GLY A 326 9.92 -19.59 4.38
N GLY A 327 9.20 -18.48 4.26
CA GLY A 327 9.23 -17.65 3.06
C GLY A 327 10.58 -16.94 2.90
N MET A 328 10.99 -16.64 1.68
CA MET A 328 12.24 -15.88 1.48
C MET A 328 12.05 -14.41 1.86
N GLY A 329 13.11 -13.79 2.38
CA GLY A 329 13.16 -12.34 2.54
C GLY A 329 13.26 -11.62 1.19
N GLY A 330 12.68 -10.43 1.11
CA GLY A 330 12.72 -9.57 -0.06
C GLY A 330 14.09 -8.87 -0.20
N ALA A 331 14.50 -8.59 -1.43
CA ALA A 331 15.72 -7.81 -1.67
C ALA A 331 15.55 -6.36 -1.21
N GLY A 332 16.61 -5.76 -0.68
CA GLY A 332 16.70 -4.32 -0.49
C GLY A 332 16.80 -3.59 -1.82
N GLY A 333 16.28 -2.37 -1.87
CA GLY A 333 16.33 -1.51 -3.04
C GLY A 333 17.71 -0.86 -3.22
N ASP A 334 18.06 -0.55 -4.46
CA ASP A 334 19.32 0.11 -4.78
C ASP A 334 19.25 1.62 -4.52
N ALA A 335 20.37 2.21 -4.12
CA ALA A 335 20.62 3.64 -4.30
C ALA A 335 21.16 3.91 -5.71
N LEU A 336 21.05 5.16 -6.18
CA LEU A 336 21.48 5.52 -7.54
C LEU A 336 22.86 6.17 -7.57
N PHE A 337 23.03 7.45 -7.20
CA PHE A 337 24.32 8.14 -7.34
C PHE A 337 24.98 8.48 -5.99
N LEU A 338 24.22 9.07 -5.07
CA LEU A 338 24.65 9.39 -3.71
C LEU A 338 23.64 8.78 -2.72
N GLY A 339 24.04 7.76 -1.96
CA GLY A 339 23.18 7.16 -0.95
C GLY A 339 23.45 5.68 -0.74
N ASN A 340 22.83 5.11 0.28
CA ASN A 340 23.09 3.73 0.70
C ASN A 340 22.03 2.78 0.12
N GLY A 341 22.44 1.57 -0.23
CA GLY A 341 21.50 0.51 -0.57
C GLY A 341 20.63 0.14 0.63
N GLY A 342 19.38 -0.26 0.35
CA GLY A 342 18.46 -0.76 1.36
C GLY A 342 18.87 -2.15 1.86
N SER A 343 18.60 -2.47 3.12
CA SER A 343 18.84 -3.81 3.63
C SER A 343 17.88 -4.83 3.02
N GLY A 344 18.34 -6.06 2.82
CA GLY A 344 17.47 -7.20 2.52
C GLY A 344 16.60 -7.57 3.72
N GLY A 345 15.42 -8.13 3.47
CA GLY A 345 14.52 -8.63 4.49
C GLY A 345 14.96 -9.98 5.05
N ALA A 346 14.63 -10.28 6.29
CA ALA A 346 14.92 -11.59 6.87
C ALA A 346 14.10 -12.70 6.21
N GLY A 347 14.63 -13.92 6.16
CA GLY A 347 13.87 -15.11 5.81
C GLY A 347 12.89 -15.50 6.92
N GLY A 348 11.80 -16.16 6.55
CA GLY A 348 10.75 -16.57 7.47
C GLY A 348 11.12 -17.80 8.30
N THR A 349 10.56 -17.89 9.49
CA THR A 349 10.74 -19.05 10.38
C THR A 349 9.89 -20.25 9.94
N SER A 350 10.37 -21.46 10.23
CA SER A 350 9.61 -22.70 10.08
C SER A 350 9.72 -23.65 11.28
N ILE A 351 8.67 -24.44 11.50
CA ILE A 351 8.58 -25.41 12.61
C ILE A 351 8.63 -26.88 12.17
N GLY A 352 8.67 -27.16 10.87
CA GLY A 352 8.64 -28.53 10.34
C GLY A 352 9.69 -28.82 9.28
N LYS A 353 10.30 -27.80 8.66
CA LYS A 353 11.40 -27.97 7.70
C LYS A 353 12.46 -26.86 7.84
N GLY A 354 13.00 -26.38 6.72
CA GLY A 354 14.05 -25.37 6.66
C GLY A 354 13.50 -23.95 6.73
N GLY A 355 14.23 -23.07 7.41
CA GLY A 355 13.93 -21.64 7.41
C GLY A 355 14.11 -21.00 6.02
N GLY A 356 13.50 -19.84 5.83
CA GLY A 356 13.56 -19.10 4.57
C GLY A 356 14.92 -18.44 4.36
N ILE A 357 15.33 -18.26 3.11
CA ILE A 357 16.58 -17.54 2.79
C ILE A 357 16.39 -16.04 3.04
N GLY A 358 17.40 -15.38 3.61
CA GLY A 358 17.44 -13.93 3.77
C GLY A 358 17.61 -13.20 2.44
N GLY A 359 16.97 -12.04 2.31
CA GLY A 359 17.03 -11.21 1.11
C GLY A 359 18.39 -10.56 0.90
N ALA A 360 18.78 -10.34 -0.35
CA ALA A 360 20.00 -9.59 -0.65
C ALA A 360 19.87 -8.11 -0.27
N GLY A 361 20.96 -7.49 0.18
CA GLY A 361 21.05 -6.05 0.33
C GLY A 361 21.19 -5.33 -1.02
N GLY A 362 20.65 -4.12 -1.11
CA GLY A 362 20.72 -3.29 -2.31
C GLY A 362 22.10 -2.66 -2.51
N LYS A 363 22.42 -2.25 -3.74
CA LYS A 363 23.66 -1.56 -4.09
C LYS A 363 23.72 -0.15 -3.51
N GLY A 364 24.90 0.26 -3.08
CA GLY A 364 25.20 1.65 -2.76
C GLY A 364 25.25 2.54 -4.01
N GLY A 365 25.20 3.85 -3.81
CA GLY A 365 25.24 4.83 -4.89
C GLY A 365 26.55 4.76 -5.70
N GLN A 366 26.45 5.09 -6.99
CA GLN A 366 27.56 5.03 -7.93
C GLN A 366 28.79 5.83 -7.48
N LEU A 367 28.62 7.02 -6.89
CA LEU A 367 29.74 7.84 -6.43
C LEU A 367 30.03 7.64 -4.95
N LEU A 368 29.01 7.81 -4.10
CA LEU A 368 29.13 7.70 -2.65
C LEU A 368 27.96 6.90 -2.11
N GLY A 369 28.25 5.84 -1.37
CA GLY A 369 27.22 5.02 -0.78
C GLY A 369 27.72 3.67 -0.31
N THR A 370 27.24 3.22 0.83
CA THR A 370 27.45 1.85 1.27
C THR A 370 26.43 0.91 0.64
N GLY A 371 26.84 -0.34 0.41
CA GLY A 371 25.88 -1.39 0.13
C GLY A 371 24.96 -1.64 1.33
N GLY A 372 23.74 -2.10 1.06
CA GLY A 372 22.79 -2.51 2.09
C GLY A 372 23.17 -3.85 2.71
N ALA A 373 22.86 -4.07 3.98
CA ALA A 373 23.09 -5.37 4.61
C ALA A 373 22.18 -6.45 3.99
N GLY A 374 22.68 -7.69 3.90
CA GLY A 374 21.85 -8.85 3.60
C GLY A 374 20.95 -9.19 4.79
N GLY A 375 19.76 -9.72 4.51
CA GLY A 375 18.82 -10.18 5.53
C GLY A 375 19.28 -11.48 6.17
N ALA A 376 18.97 -11.69 7.45
CA ALA A 376 19.24 -12.97 8.10
C ALA A 376 18.41 -14.11 7.48
N GLY A 377 18.95 -15.31 7.47
CA GLY A 377 18.18 -16.52 7.20
C GLY A 377 17.17 -16.80 8.31
N GLY A 378 16.05 -17.39 7.95
CA GLY A 378 15.00 -17.77 8.87
C GLY A 378 15.36 -19.01 9.69
N GLU A 379 14.76 -19.13 10.86
CA GLU A 379 14.92 -20.29 11.73
C GLU A 379 14.22 -21.54 11.14
N GLY A 380 14.79 -22.72 11.32
CA GLY A 380 14.15 -23.98 10.90
C GLY A 380 14.55 -25.18 11.75
N VAL A 381 13.72 -26.22 11.73
CA VAL A 381 13.93 -27.43 12.55
C VAL A 381 14.91 -28.39 11.88
N THR A 382 14.84 -28.50 10.55
CA THR A 382 15.71 -29.43 9.79
C THR A 382 16.91 -28.74 9.15
N ALA A 383 16.81 -27.43 8.93
CA ALA A 383 17.85 -26.60 8.33
C ALA A 383 17.58 -25.13 8.67
N GLY A 384 18.63 -24.37 8.94
CA GLY A 384 18.53 -22.92 8.96
C GLY A 384 18.39 -22.37 7.54
N GLY A 385 17.71 -21.25 7.37
CA GLY A 385 17.77 -20.48 6.14
C GLY A 385 19.17 -19.90 5.92
N GLU A 386 19.61 -19.78 4.67
CA GLU A 386 20.85 -19.06 4.36
C GLU A 386 20.67 -17.56 4.60
N GLY A 387 21.71 -16.89 5.06
CA GLY A 387 21.76 -15.44 5.12
C GLY A 387 21.90 -14.83 3.73
N GLY A 388 21.27 -13.67 3.55
CA GLY A 388 21.32 -12.91 2.30
C GLY A 388 22.68 -12.28 2.06
N ARG A 389 23.06 -12.14 0.79
CA ARG A 389 24.29 -11.42 0.41
C ARG A 389 24.14 -9.92 0.71
N GLY A 390 25.19 -9.30 1.26
CA GLY A 390 25.30 -7.85 1.37
C GLY A 390 25.47 -7.16 0.02
N GLY A 391 24.89 -5.97 -0.12
CA GLY A 391 24.99 -5.14 -1.31
C GLY A 391 26.41 -4.64 -1.53
N ASP A 392 26.79 -4.43 -2.79
CA ASP A 392 28.11 -3.86 -3.10
C ASP A 392 28.05 -2.33 -3.02
N ALA A 393 29.14 -1.70 -2.59
CA ALA A 393 29.44 -0.31 -2.91
C ALA A 393 30.03 -0.20 -4.33
N VAL A 394 30.21 1.02 -4.83
CA VAL A 394 30.68 1.27 -6.21
C VAL A 394 32.01 2.02 -6.25
N MET A 395 32.04 3.32 -5.99
CA MET A 395 33.27 4.13 -6.01
C MET A 395 33.80 4.42 -4.61
N ILE A 396 32.99 5.08 -3.77
CA ILE A 396 33.31 5.41 -2.38
C ILE A 396 32.23 4.83 -1.47
N GLY A 397 32.62 3.98 -0.53
CA GLY A 397 31.74 3.39 0.48
C GLY A 397 32.07 1.93 0.76
N ASP A 398 31.59 1.46 1.90
CA ASP A 398 31.78 0.08 2.33
C ASP A 398 30.74 -0.85 1.70
N GLY A 399 31.14 -2.09 1.42
CA GLY A 399 30.20 -3.15 1.10
C GLY A 399 29.28 -3.45 2.28
N GLY A 400 28.03 -3.81 2.00
CA GLY A 400 27.09 -4.21 3.04
C GLY A 400 27.48 -5.56 3.65
N ASN A 401 27.24 -5.75 4.94
CA ASN A 401 27.46 -7.05 5.58
C ASN A 401 26.50 -8.11 5.03
N GLY A 402 26.96 -9.35 4.93
CA GLY A 402 26.09 -10.50 4.70
C GLY A 402 25.21 -10.77 5.92
N GLY A 403 24.02 -11.31 5.68
CA GLY A 403 23.12 -11.75 6.75
C GLY A 403 23.62 -13.04 7.40
N ASN A 404 23.32 -13.24 8.68
CA ASN A 404 23.61 -14.52 9.33
C ASN A 404 22.69 -15.63 8.80
N GLY A 405 23.14 -16.88 8.84
CA GLY A 405 22.29 -18.05 8.68
C GLY A 405 21.30 -18.17 9.85
N GLY A 406 20.17 -18.83 9.63
CA GLY A 406 19.22 -19.16 10.69
C GLY A 406 19.67 -20.39 11.50
N ASN A 407 19.19 -20.54 12.73
CA ASN A 407 19.45 -21.78 13.47
C ASN A 407 18.61 -22.93 12.91
N GLY A 408 19.12 -24.14 13.07
CA GLY A 408 18.56 -25.36 12.46
C GLY A 408 19.59 -26.33 11.90
N GLY A 409 20.89 -26.07 12.11
CA GLY A 409 21.97 -27.03 11.88
C GLY A 409 22.76 -26.87 10.58
N THR A 410 22.33 -26.03 9.63
CA THR A 410 22.97 -25.89 8.30
C THR A 410 22.88 -24.51 7.63
N GLY A 411 22.32 -23.48 8.29
CA GLY A 411 22.16 -22.16 7.68
C GLY A 411 23.51 -21.50 7.40
N ALA A 412 23.89 -21.32 6.13
CA ALA A 412 25.14 -20.62 5.81
C ALA A 412 24.97 -19.11 5.99
N GLY A 413 26.00 -18.44 6.50
CA GLY A 413 26.07 -16.99 6.47
C GLY A 413 26.19 -16.46 5.04
N GLY A 414 25.51 -15.36 4.76
CA GLY A 414 25.56 -14.66 3.49
C GLY A 414 26.90 -13.99 3.25
N LYS A 415 27.30 -13.82 2.00
CA LYS A 415 28.54 -13.12 1.66
C LYS A 415 28.42 -11.62 1.90
N GLY A 416 29.49 -11.00 2.38
CA GLY A 416 29.64 -9.56 2.39
C GLY A 416 29.68 -8.98 0.97
N GLY A 417 29.29 -7.71 0.85
CA GLY A 417 29.35 -6.95 -0.39
C GLY A 417 30.76 -6.46 -0.70
N ALA A 418 31.02 -6.16 -1.98
CA ALA A 418 32.28 -5.59 -2.41
C ALA A 418 32.45 -4.13 -1.92
N PRO A 419 33.69 -3.70 -1.60
CA PRO A 419 33.99 -2.29 -1.29
C PRO A 419 33.90 -1.40 -2.52
N GLY A 420 33.83 -0.08 -2.29
CA GLY A 420 34.09 0.91 -3.32
C GLY A 420 35.51 0.80 -3.88
N VAL A 421 35.66 0.96 -5.20
CA VAL A 421 36.95 0.77 -5.88
C VAL A 421 38.01 1.83 -5.52
N LEU A 422 37.58 3.00 -5.05
CA LEU A 422 38.48 4.09 -4.66
C LEU A 422 38.72 4.11 -3.14
N LEU A 423 37.65 3.99 -2.37
CA LEU A 423 37.70 3.97 -0.91
C LEU A 423 36.54 3.15 -0.35
N GLY A 424 36.85 2.20 0.53
CA GLY A 424 35.85 1.40 1.24
C GLY A 424 36.42 0.09 1.76
N GLN A 425 35.68 -0.55 2.65
CA GLN A 425 35.95 -1.89 3.16
C GLN A 425 34.94 -2.91 2.60
N PRO A 426 35.35 -4.16 2.34
CA PRO A 426 34.38 -5.21 2.04
C PRO A 426 33.44 -5.39 3.22
N GLY A 427 32.20 -5.77 2.94
CA GLY A 427 31.28 -6.20 3.99
C GLY A 427 31.77 -7.48 4.65
N ASN A 428 31.43 -7.66 5.92
CA ASN A 428 31.70 -8.92 6.60
C ASN A 428 30.76 -10.01 6.10
N ASP A 429 31.28 -11.24 5.96
CA ASP A 429 30.44 -12.42 5.78
C ASP A 429 29.60 -12.65 7.04
N GLY A 430 28.36 -13.09 6.85
CA GLY A 430 27.47 -13.47 7.93
C GLY A 430 27.96 -14.71 8.68
N LEU A 431 27.52 -14.83 9.92
CA LEU A 431 27.75 -16.02 10.73
C LEU A 431 26.82 -17.16 10.30
N ALA A 432 27.25 -18.40 10.54
CA ALA A 432 26.41 -19.59 10.41
C ALA A 432 25.63 -19.87 11.70
#